data_AF-A0A7X8JUH4-F1
#
_entry.id   AF-A0A7X8JUH4-F1
#
_cell.length_a   1.000
_cell.length_b   1.000
_cell.length_c   1.000
_cell.angle_alpha   90.00
_cell.angle_beta   90.00
_cell.angle_gamma   90.00
#
_symmetry.space_group_name_H-M   'P 1'
#
loop_
_entity.id
_entity.type
_entity.pdbx_description
1 polymer ?
#
loop_
_entity_poly.entity_id
_entity_poly.type
_entity_poly.pdbx_seq_one_letter_code
_entity_poly.pdbx_strand_id
1 'polypeptide(L)'
;MKKIWKYLLILTLLIVFWNQTVVGPFKAVSLVFHKVGHALASALSGFGVSAFRMIYGNSGDIVFGANSWIASFIIANSGYISSILFCLFIFFLKKTKLKKYTVGSITIIYIAISIVFNSSIKTLVTSLAFSGMVILILMMQKESLNDLMIDIIGMSMAAYVIYDTFVNTILLKLNGQLSIVQSWGTQPPEDIVRLSELTGFPTLIWGGIWLAITVVSVNILLIKVISKK
;
A
#
# COMPACT_ATOMS: atom_id res chain seq x y z
N MET A 1 5.42 -23.08 11.06
CA MET A 1 6.39 -22.15 11.69
C MET A 1 7.37 -21.50 10.70
N LYS A 2 8.19 -22.25 9.92
CA LYS A 2 9.19 -21.67 9.01
C LYS A 2 8.65 -20.63 8.01
N LYS A 3 7.44 -20.84 7.47
CA LYS A 3 6.79 -19.90 6.53
C LYS A 3 6.40 -18.58 7.20
N ILE A 4 5.90 -18.61 8.45
CA ILE A 4 5.49 -17.40 9.17
C ILE A 4 6.69 -16.47 9.37
N TRP A 5 7.83 -17.02 9.78
CA TRP A 5 9.07 -16.27 9.91
C TRP A 5 9.54 -15.62 8.61
N LYS A 6 9.36 -16.28 7.45
CA LYS A 6 9.64 -15.69 6.13
C LYS A 6 8.82 -14.40 5.91
N TYR A 7 7.52 -14.44 6.17
CA TYR A 7 6.65 -13.27 5.94
C TYR A 7 6.89 -12.15 6.94
N LEU A 8 7.13 -12.49 8.20
CA LEU A 8 7.53 -11.52 9.22
C LEU A 8 8.85 -10.85 8.82
N LEU A 9 9.83 -11.62 8.37
CA LEU A 9 11.10 -11.07 7.89
C LEU A 9 10.90 -10.14 6.69
N ILE A 10 10.12 -10.55 5.68
CA ILE A 10 9.79 -9.70 4.53
C ILE A 10 9.13 -8.40 4.99
N LEU A 11 8.14 -8.49 5.88
CA LEU A 11 7.42 -7.33 6.39
C LEU A 11 8.35 -6.38 7.15
N THR A 12 9.17 -6.90 8.06
CA THR A 12 10.14 -6.11 8.82
C THR A 12 11.14 -5.44 7.89
N LEU A 13 11.70 -6.16 6.92
CA LEU A 13 12.62 -5.58 5.93
C LEU A 13 11.95 -4.47 5.12
N LEU A 14 10.72 -4.67 4.64
CA LEU A 14 9.99 -3.64 3.90
C LEU A 14 9.78 -2.37 4.74
N ILE A 15 9.41 -2.51 6.01
CA ILE A 15 9.18 -1.37 6.92
C ILE A 15 10.50 -0.65 7.23
N VAL A 16 11.56 -1.38 7.57
CA VAL A 16 12.88 -0.81 7.92
C VAL A 16 13.52 -0.10 6.73
N PHE A 17 13.43 -0.70 5.53
CA PHE A 17 14.01 -0.15 4.32
C PHE A 17 13.03 0.70 3.51
N TRP A 18 11.88 1.09 4.06
CA TRP A 18 10.78 1.75 3.33
C TRP A 18 11.17 3.06 2.63
N ASN A 19 12.09 3.83 3.23
CA ASN A 19 12.59 5.08 2.67
C ASN A 19 13.82 4.90 1.78
N GLN A 20 14.30 3.67 1.61
CA GLN A 20 15.48 3.38 0.81
C GLN A 20 15.08 3.09 -0.64
N THR A 21 15.92 3.51 -1.59
CA THR A 21 15.67 3.39 -3.04
C THR A 21 15.36 1.94 -3.47
N VAL A 22 15.93 0.95 -2.77
CA VAL A 22 15.72 -0.47 -3.06
C VAL A 22 14.26 -0.94 -2.85
N VAL A 23 13.55 -0.37 -1.87
CA VAL A 23 12.11 -0.68 -1.63
C VAL A 23 11.21 0.23 -2.48
N GLY A 24 11.75 1.31 -3.04
CA GLY A 24 11.04 2.31 -3.84
C GLY A 24 10.06 1.73 -4.87
N PRO A 25 10.46 0.75 -5.72
CA PRO A 25 9.55 0.11 -6.66
C PRO A 25 8.33 -0.56 -6.00
N PHE A 26 8.53 -1.31 -4.92
CA PHE A 26 7.45 -1.98 -4.19
C PHE A 26 6.54 -0.99 -3.46
N LYS A 27 7.14 0.06 -2.87
CA LYS A 27 6.41 1.17 -2.27
C LYS A 27 5.52 1.86 -3.30
N ALA A 28 6.03 2.11 -4.50
CA ALA A 28 5.28 2.77 -5.57
C ALA A 28 4.10 1.91 -6.07
N VAL A 29 4.31 0.60 -6.23
CA VAL A 29 3.21 -0.33 -6.55
C VAL A 29 2.15 -0.33 -5.44
N SER A 30 2.57 -0.36 -4.17
CA SER A 30 1.65 -0.30 -3.04
C SER A 30 0.85 1.00 -2.97
N LEU A 31 1.50 2.13 -3.23
CA LEU A 31 0.83 3.43 -3.34
C LEU A 31 -0.19 3.44 -4.48
N VAL A 32 0.10 2.83 -5.62
CA VAL A 32 -0.86 2.74 -6.74
C VAL A 32 -2.11 1.97 -6.32
N PHE A 33 -1.97 0.79 -5.71
CA PHE A 33 -3.13 0.03 -5.25
C PHE A 33 -3.88 0.70 -4.09
N HIS A 34 -3.19 1.46 -3.26
CA HIS A 34 -3.81 2.32 -2.27
C HIS A 34 -4.71 3.37 -2.95
N LYS A 35 -4.15 4.10 -3.92
CA LYS A 35 -4.87 5.11 -4.72
C LYS A 35 -6.05 4.55 -5.52
N VAL A 36 -6.04 3.26 -5.90
CA VAL A 36 -7.22 2.60 -6.50
C VAL A 36 -8.42 2.69 -5.55
N GLY A 37 -8.21 2.52 -4.25
CA GLY A 37 -9.26 2.62 -3.23
C GLY A 37 -9.90 4.00 -3.25
N HIS A 38 -9.07 5.03 -3.09
CA HIS A 38 -9.50 6.44 -3.14
C HIS A 38 -10.22 6.77 -4.43
N ALA A 39 -9.69 6.33 -5.58
CA ALA A 39 -10.25 6.62 -6.89
C ALA A 39 -11.61 5.95 -7.11
N LEU A 40 -11.76 4.69 -6.71
CA LEU A 40 -13.04 3.98 -6.80
C LEU A 40 -14.07 4.56 -5.85
N ALA A 41 -13.72 4.81 -4.58
CA ALA A 41 -14.64 5.40 -3.61
C ALA A 41 -15.10 6.80 -4.03
N SER A 42 -14.18 7.61 -4.56
CA SER A 42 -14.50 8.95 -5.08
C SER A 42 -15.38 8.87 -6.32
N ALA A 43 -15.08 7.96 -7.25
CA ALA A 43 -15.88 7.77 -8.45
C ALA A 43 -17.33 7.38 -8.11
N LEU A 44 -17.51 6.44 -7.16
CA LEU A 44 -18.81 6.01 -6.66
C LEU A 44 -19.55 7.09 -5.87
N SER A 45 -18.81 8.04 -5.28
CA SER A 45 -19.39 9.18 -4.54
C SER A 45 -19.82 10.35 -5.45
N GLY A 46 -19.80 10.16 -6.77
CA GLY A 46 -20.32 11.13 -7.75
C GLY A 46 -19.26 11.90 -8.53
N PHE A 47 -17.96 11.68 -8.28
CA PHE A 47 -16.88 12.34 -9.04
C PHE A 47 -16.54 11.62 -10.36
N GLY A 48 -17.02 10.39 -10.56
CA GLY A 48 -16.79 9.63 -11.79
C GLY A 48 -15.32 9.48 -12.17
N VAL A 49 -15.02 9.50 -13.48
CA VAL A 49 -13.68 9.24 -14.03
C VAL A 49 -12.68 10.38 -13.74
N SER A 50 -13.14 11.60 -13.46
CA SER A 50 -12.24 12.72 -13.14
C SER A 50 -11.49 12.50 -11.82
N ALA A 51 -12.07 11.73 -10.89
CA ALA A 51 -11.41 11.33 -9.64
C ALA A 51 -10.07 10.61 -9.88
N PHE A 52 -10.04 9.70 -10.87
CA PHE A 52 -8.83 8.96 -11.21
C PHE A 52 -7.73 9.90 -11.71
N ARG A 53 -8.05 10.84 -12.60
CA ARG A 53 -7.06 11.79 -13.13
C ARG A 53 -6.42 12.64 -12.03
N MET A 54 -7.22 13.09 -11.07
CA MET A 54 -6.73 13.93 -9.99
C MET A 54 -5.90 13.12 -8.97
N ILE A 55 -6.37 11.94 -8.54
CA ILE A 55 -5.65 11.12 -7.54
C ILE A 55 -4.33 10.59 -8.10
N TYR A 56 -4.33 10.13 -9.36
CA TYR A 56 -3.11 9.59 -9.99
C TYR A 56 -2.20 10.67 -10.60
N GLY A 57 -2.75 11.84 -10.93
CA GLY A 57 -1.94 12.99 -11.38
C GLY A 57 -1.02 13.55 -10.31
N ASN A 58 -1.27 13.23 -9.04
CA ASN A 58 -0.41 13.61 -7.93
C ASN A 58 0.62 12.53 -7.60
N SER A 59 1.84 12.93 -7.23
CA SER A 59 2.93 12.01 -6.90
C SER A 59 2.82 11.42 -5.48
N GLY A 60 2.14 12.13 -4.57
CA GLY A 60 1.83 11.67 -3.21
C GLY A 60 0.42 11.12 -3.07
N ASP A 61 0.09 10.60 -1.90
CA ASP A 61 -1.26 10.19 -1.54
C ASP A 61 -2.12 11.42 -1.24
N ILE A 62 -3.30 11.51 -1.83
CA ILE A 62 -4.22 12.66 -1.68
C ILE A 62 -5.65 12.13 -1.58
N VAL A 63 -6.42 12.72 -0.66
CA VAL A 63 -7.80 12.30 -0.38
C VAL A 63 -8.78 13.33 -0.89
N PHE A 64 -9.78 12.89 -1.66
CA PHE A 64 -10.86 13.77 -2.10
C PHE A 64 -11.75 14.20 -0.93
N GLY A 65 -12.01 15.51 -0.84
CA GLY A 65 -13.17 16.02 -0.11
C GLY A 65 -14.43 15.78 -0.94
N ALA A 66 -15.34 14.94 -0.46
CA ALA A 66 -16.69 14.84 -1.01
C ALA A 66 -17.63 15.85 -0.36
N ASN A 67 -18.67 16.27 -1.08
CA ASN A 67 -19.68 17.20 -0.55
C ASN A 67 -20.45 16.63 0.65
N SER A 68 -20.48 15.30 0.80
CA SER A 68 -21.07 14.61 1.94
C SER A 68 -19.99 14.15 2.93
N TRP A 69 -20.28 14.30 4.23
CA TRP A 69 -19.46 13.77 5.30
C TRP A 69 -19.24 12.26 5.17
N ILE A 70 -20.31 11.50 4.87
CA ILE A 70 -20.25 10.03 4.73
C ILE A 70 -19.33 9.65 3.58
N ALA A 71 -19.48 10.32 2.43
CA ALA A 71 -18.63 10.06 1.27
C ALA A 71 -17.16 10.39 1.56
N SER A 72 -16.88 11.52 2.21
CA SER A 72 -15.52 11.89 2.61
C SER A 72 -14.90 10.88 3.58
N PHE A 73 -15.70 10.38 4.52
CA PHE A 73 -15.28 9.36 5.48
C PHE A 73 -14.97 8.03 4.80
N ILE A 74 -15.82 7.59 3.85
CA ILE A 74 -15.57 6.37 3.06
C ILE A 74 -14.31 6.52 2.22
N ILE A 75 -14.14 7.64 1.52
CA ILE A 75 -12.97 7.90 0.69
C ILE A 75 -11.71 7.85 1.56
N ALA A 76 -11.65 8.58 2.66
CA ALA A 76 -10.47 8.60 3.54
C ALA A 76 -10.08 7.22 4.11
N ASN A 77 -11.02 6.29 4.26
CA ASN A 77 -10.72 4.91 4.66
C ASN A 77 -10.37 3.99 3.48
N SER A 78 -10.82 4.33 2.27
CA SER A 78 -10.82 3.42 1.12
C SER A 78 -9.42 3.04 0.65
N GLY A 79 -8.44 3.92 0.81
CA GLY A 79 -7.04 3.63 0.52
C GLY A 79 -6.51 2.46 1.35
N TYR A 80 -6.64 2.54 2.68
CA TYR A 80 -6.23 1.46 3.59
C TYR A 80 -7.01 0.16 3.37
N ILE A 81 -8.32 0.25 3.13
CA ILE A 81 -9.15 -0.90 2.77
C ILE A 81 -8.59 -1.58 1.52
N SER A 82 -8.35 -0.81 0.46
CA SER A 82 -7.83 -1.31 -0.82
C SER A 82 -6.49 -2.00 -0.64
N SER A 83 -5.54 -1.38 0.06
CA SER A 83 -4.22 -1.99 0.34
C SER A 83 -4.36 -3.36 1.02
N ILE A 84 -5.19 -3.49 2.06
CA ILE A 84 -5.39 -4.77 2.75
C ILE A 84 -6.08 -5.78 1.83
N LEU A 85 -7.12 -5.38 1.09
CA LEU A 85 -7.81 -6.27 0.16
C LEU A 85 -6.89 -6.79 -0.93
N PHE A 86 -6.02 -5.95 -1.49
CA PHE A 86 -5.03 -6.38 -2.48
C PHE A 86 -3.95 -7.29 -1.89
N CYS A 87 -3.51 -7.06 -0.64
CA CYS A 87 -2.67 -8.02 0.08
C CYS A 87 -3.34 -9.41 0.11
N LEU A 88 -4.56 -9.48 0.63
CA LEU A 88 -5.31 -10.73 0.74
C LEU A 88 -5.56 -11.37 -0.63
N PHE A 89 -5.89 -10.57 -1.64
CA PHE A 89 -6.18 -11.04 -3.00
C PHE A 89 -4.94 -11.61 -3.68
N ILE A 90 -3.77 -10.97 -3.57
CA ILE A 90 -2.51 -11.49 -4.12
C ILE A 90 -2.17 -12.85 -3.50
N PHE A 91 -2.32 -12.99 -2.19
CA PHE A 91 -2.09 -14.26 -1.50
C PHE A 91 -3.14 -15.31 -1.81
N PHE A 92 -4.38 -14.90 -2.09
CA PHE A 92 -5.40 -15.79 -2.62
C PHE A 92 -5.00 -16.31 -4.01
N LEU A 93 -4.61 -15.42 -4.93
CA LEU A 93 -4.17 -15.80 -6.28
C LEU A 93 -2.97 -16.74 -6.26
N LYS A 94 -2.03 -16.55 -5.31
CA LYS A 94 -0.87 -17.45 -5.10
C LYS A 94 -1.26 -18.91 -4.90
N LYS A 95 -2.46 -19.19 -4.40
CA LYS A 95 -2.97 -20.56 -4.20
C LYS A 95 -3.59 -21.20 -5.43
N THR A 96 -3.88 -20.40 -6.44
CA THR A 96 -4.60 -20.83 -7.65
C THR A 96 -3.63 -21.06 -8.81
N LYS A 97 -4.14 -21.59 -9.92
CA LYS A 97 -3.40 -21.69 -11.19
C LYS A 97 -3.05 -20.32 -11.78
N LEU A 98 -3.68 -19.24 -11.29
CA LEU A 98 -3.43 -17.86 -11.76
C LEU A 98 -2.13 -17.27 -11.21
N LYS A 99 -1.47 -17.92 -10.23
CA LYS A 99 -0.22 -17.43 -9.62
C LYS A 99 0.88 -17.09 -10.63
N LYS A 100 0.94 -17.80 -11.76
CA LYS A 100 1.93 -17.58 -12.82
C LYS A 100 1.73 -16.26 -13.57
N TYR A 101 0.52 -15.69 -13.52
CA TYR A 101 0.19 -14.42 -14.16
C TYR A 101 0.25 -13.24 -13.19
N THR A 102 0.19 -13.48 -11.88
CA THR A 102 0.04 -12.44 -10.86
C THR A 102 1.07 -11.32 -10.97
N VAL A 103 2.37 -11.65 -11.01
CA VAL A 103 3.45 -10.64 -11.05
C VAL A 103 3.41 -9.85 -12.37
N GLY A 104 3.20 -10.53 -13.50
CA GLY A 104 3.10 -9.90 -14.81
C GLY A 104 1.89 -8.96 -14.90
N SER A 105 0.71 -9.39 -14.44
CA SER A 105 -0.49 -8.57 -14.43
C SER A 105 -0.35 -7.32 -13.56
N ILE A 106 0.24 -7.44 -12.36
CA ILE A 106 0.52 -6.29 -11.49
C ILE A 106 1.44 -5.29 -12.19
N THR A 107 2.47 -5.79 -12.87
CA THR A 107 3.42 -4.96 -13.63
C THR A 107 2.75 -4.21 -14.76
N ILE A 108 1.91 -4.90 -15.55
CA ILE A 108 1.16 -4.28 -16.65
C ILE A 108 0.24 -3.20 -16.12
N ILE A 109 -0.50 -3.47 -15.05
CA ILE A 109 -1.39 -2.50 -14.41
C ILE A 109 -0.59 -1.28 -13.94
N TYR A 110 0.56 -1.50 -13.28
CA TYR A 110 1.38 -0.41 -12.77
C TYR A 110 1.94 0.49 -13.88
N ILE A 111 2.46 -0.09 -14.97
CA ILE A 111 2.93 0.67 -16.13
C ILE A 111 1.77 1.42 -16.80
N ALA A 112 0.64 0.75 -17.02
CA ALA A 112 -0.52 1.36 -17.65
C ALA A 112 -1.01 2.59 -16.88
N ILE A 113 -1.13 2.49 -15.56
CA ILE A 113 -1.49 3.62 -14.69
C ILE A 113 -0.43 4.73 -14.78
N SER A 114 0.86 4.37 -14.74
CA SER A 114 1.96 5.35 -14.79
C SER A 114 1.96 6.16 -16.10
N ILE A 115 1.64 5.52 -17.23
CA ILE A 115 1.56 6.17 -18.55
C ILE A 115 0.26 6.98 -18.70
N VAL A 116 -0.89 6.39 -18.40
CA VAL A 116 -2.22 6.99 -18.66
C VAL A 116 -2.43 8.27 -17.85
N PHE A 117 -1.97 8.29 -16.60
CA PHE A 117 -2.19 9.42 -15.71
C PHE A 117 -1.05 10.44 -15.71
N ASN A 118 -0.20 10.41 -16.77
CA ASN A 118 0.94 11.31 -16.99
C ASN A 118 1.75 11.57 -15.71
N SER A 119 2.13 10.48 -15.06
CA SER A 119 2.81 10.55 -13.78
C SER A 119 4.22 11.12 -13.94
N SER A 120 4.71 11.81 -12.90
CA SER A 120 6.02 12.46 -12.89
C SER A 120 7.15 11.57 -13.44
N ILE A 121 8.25 12.16 -13.94
CA ILE A 121 9.42 11.41 -14.42
C ILE A 121 9.91 10.37 -13.40
N LYS A 122 9.80 10.68 -12.10
CA LYS A 122 10.15 9.75 -11.01
C LYS A 122 9.27 8.50 -11.06
N THR A 123 7.97 8.66 -11.23
CA THR A 123 7.00 7.56 -11.31
C THR A 123 7.28 6.67 -12.52
N LEU A 124 7.54 7.27 -13.68
CA LEU A 124 7.92 6.53 -14.89
C LEU A 124 9.21 5.73 -14.67
N VAL A 125 10.27 6.35 -14.15
CA VAL A 125 11.53 5.66 -13.85
C VAL A 125 11.32 4.50 -12.86
N THR A 126 10.55 4.71 -11.79
CA THR A 126 10.26 3.62 -10.83
C THR A 126 9.44 2.50 -11.44
N SER A 127 8.52 2.81 -12.37
CA SER A 127 7.71 1.81 -13.06
C SER A 127 8.52 0.97 -14.04
N LEU A 128 9.46 1.58 -14.75
CA LEU A 128 10.39 0.90 -15.64
C LEU A 128 11.38 0.04 -14.84
N ALA A 129 11.90 0.53 -13.72
CA ALA A 129 12.77 -0.24 -12.83
C ALA A 129 12.05 -1.48 -12.27
N PHE A 130 10.80 -1.31 -11.80
CA PHE A 130 9.97 -2.43 -11.35
C PHE A 130 9.73 -3.44 -12.48
N SER A 131 9.39 -2.95 -13.68
CA SER A 131 9.17 -3.79 -14.85
C SER A 131 10.41 -4.59 -15.25
N GLY A 132 11.58 -3.95 -15.31
CA GLY A 132 12.84 -4.62 -15.61
C GLY A 132 13.15 -5.74 -14.62
N MET A 133 12.95 -5.49 -13.32
CA MET A 133 13.10 -6.52 -12.29
C MET A 133 12.13 -7.70 -12.49
N VAL A 134 10.87 -7.43 -12.83
CA VAL A 134 9.88 -8.49 -13.10
C VAL A 134 10.24 -9.29 -14.35
N ILE A 135 10.63 -8.63 -15.44
CA ILE A 135 11.05 -9.30 -16.68
C ILE A 135 12.23 -10.23 -16.39
N LEU A 136 13.25 -9.77 -15.66
CA LEU A 136 14.38 -10.61 -15.26
C LEU A 136 13.93 -11.84 -14.46
N ILE A 137 13.06 -11.67 -13.47
CA ILE A 137 12.53 -12.78 -12.66
C ILE A 137 11.76 -13.79 -13.53
N LEU A 138 10.94 -13.31 -14.47
CA LEU A 138 10.17 -14.16 -15.38
C LEU A 138 11.09 -14.88 -16.39
N MET A 139 12.13 -14.22 -16.90
CA MET A 139 13.13 -14.81 -17.79
C MET A 139 13.95 -15.90 -17.13
N MET A 140 14.20 -15.80 -15.81
CA MET A 140 14.90 -16.84 -15.07
C MET A 140 14.09 -18.14 -14.95
N GLN A 141 12.77 -18.12 -15.18
CA GLN A 141 11.86 -19.27 -15.12
C GLN A 141 11.94 -20.08 -13.81
N LYS A 142 12.44 -19.46 -12.72
CA LYS A 142 12.54 -20.09 -11.40
C LYS A 142 11.26 -19.84 -10.60
N GLU A 143 10.48 -20.89 -10.37
CA GLU A 143 9.23 -20.80 -9.62
C GLU A 143 9.43 -20.22 -8.22
N SER A 144 10.56 -20.53 -7.55
CA SER A 144 10.90 -19.98 -6.23
C SER A 144 11.08 -18.47 -6.22
N LEU A 145 11.63 -17.88 -7.29
CA LEU A 145 11.80 -16.43 -7.41
C LEU A 145 10.47 -15.74 -7.69
N ASN A 146 9.64 -16.31 -8.56
CA ASN A 146 8.29 -15.80 -8.79
C ASN A 146 7.45 -15.86 -7.50
N ASP A 147 7.52 -16.96 -6.75
CA ASP A 147 6.84 -17.12 -5.47
C ASP A 147 7.32 -16.10 -4.42
N LEU A 148 8.63 -15.80 -4.39
CA LEU A 148 9.20 -14.76 -3.53
C LEU A 148 8.73 -13.37 -3.94
N MET A 149 8.67 -13.08 -5.24
CA MET A 149 8.20 -11.80 -5.77
C MET A 149 6.74 -11.55 -5.40
N ILE A 150 5.88 -12.57 -5.53
CA ILE A 150 4.48 -12.50 -5.06
C ILE A 150 4.42 -12.21 -3.55
N ASP A 151 5.29 -12.85 -2.75
CA ASP A 151 5.33 -12.62 -1.30
C ASP A 151 5.74 -11.18 -0.96
N ILE A 152 6.74 -10.63 -1.64
CA ILE A 152 7.20 -9.26 -1.41
C ILE A 152 6.13 -8.25 -1.82
N ILE A 153 5.52 -8.38 -3.01
CA ILE A 153 4.47 -7.47 -3.46
C ILE A 153 3.23 -7.57 -2.56
N GLY A 154 2.80 -8.78 -2.21
CA GLY A 154 1.65 -8.98 -1.32
C GLY A 154 1.89 -8.34 0.04
N MET A 155 3.05 -8.60 0.66
CA MET A 155 3.41 -8.03 1.95
C MET A 155 3.66 -6.52 1.88
N SER A 156 4.11 -5.96 0.75
CA SER A 156 4.32 -4.52 0.62
C SER A 156 3.02 -3.73 0.72
N MET A 157 1.89 -4.31 0.29
CA MET A 157 0.56 -3.71 0.48
C MET A 157 0.21 -3.53 1.97
N ALA A 158 0.47 -4.55 2.79
CA ALA A 158 0.28 -4.44 4.24
C ALA A 158 1.35 -3.56 4.90
N ALA A 159 2.59 -3.63 4.42
CA ALA A 159 3.68 -2.80 4.89
C ALA A 159 3.38 -1.31 4.69
N TYR A 160 2.74 -0.93 3.57
CA TYR A 160 2.30 0.43 3.32
C TYR A 160 1.42 0.96 4.45
N VAL A 161 0.34 0.24 4.79
CA VAL A 161 -0.59 0.65 5.84
C VAL A 161 0.08 0.67 7.21
N ILE A 162 0.91 -0.32 7.52
CA ILE A 162 1.67 -0.34 8.80
C ILE A 162 2.63 0.83 8.85
N TYR A 163 3.35 1.13 7.77
CA TYR A 163 4.30 2.23 7.75
C TYR A 163 3.59 3.57 7.95
N ASP A 164 2.47 3.80 7.28
CA ASP A 164 1.70 5.04 7.42
C ASP A 164 1.10 5.22 8.82
N THR A 165 0.53 4.16 9.38
CA THR A 165 -0.14 4.21 10.68
C THR A 165 0.82 4.15 11.86
N PHE A 166 1.83 3.30 11.80
CA PHE A 166 2.80 3.15 12.89
C PHE A 166 3.92 4.17 12.78
N VAL A 167 4.64 4.22 11.65
CA VAL A 167 5.85 5.03 11.51
C VAL A 167 5.51 6.49 11.26
N ASN A 168 4.66 6.79 10.26
CA ASN A 168 4.32 8.17 9.89
C ASN A 168 3.24 8.80 10.76
N THR A 169 2.54 8.05 11.60
CA THR A 169 1.52 8.62 12.50
C THR A 169 1.90 8.45 13.97
N ILE A 170 1.94 7.22 14.48
CA ILE A 170 2.13 6.98 15.92
C ILE A 170 3.53 7.39 16.37
N LEU A 171 4.58 6.84 15.76
CA LEU A 171 5.96 7.16 16.10
C LEU A 171 6.27 8.62 15.82
N LEU A 172 5.77 9.18 14.71
CA LEU A 172 5.91 10.60 14.42
C LEU A 172 5.33 11.49 15.53
N LYS A 173 4.10 11.23 15.98
CA LYS A 173 3.46 12.03 17.03
C LYS A 173 4.14 11.88 18.38
N LEU A 174 4.56 10.67 18.75
CA LEU A 174 5.35 10.43 19.96
C LEU A 174 6.70 11.15 19.89
N ASN A 175 7.35 11.11 18.72
CA ASN A 175 8.61 11.82 18.49
C ASN A 175 8.43 13.34 18.60
N GLY A 176 7.35 13.90 18.09
CA GLY A 176 7.05 15.34 18.23
C GLY A 176 6.81 15.78 19.67
N GLN A 177 6.31 14.88 20.53
CA GLN A 177 6.14 15.15 21.97
C GLN A 177 7.44 15.00 22.75
N LEU A 178 8.29 14.04 22.37
CA LEU A 178 9.48 13.66 23.11
C LEU A 178 10.79 14.24 22.53
N SER A 179 10.72 14.87 21.35
CA SER A 179 11.86 15.44 20.60
C SER A 179 13.04 14.46 20.42
N ILE A 180 12.76 13.18 20.17
CA ILE A 180 13.78 12.12 20.10
C ILE A 180 14.62 12.21 18.81
N VAL A 181 14.00 12.61 17.69
CA VAL A 181 14.58 12.70 16.35
C VAL A 181 14.22 14.05 15.74
N GLN A 182 15.21 14.90 15.53
CA GLN A 182 15.02 16.30 15.13
C GLN A 182 14.65 16.50 13.64
N SER A 183 14.87 15.49 12.79
CA SER A 183 14.70 15.56 11.34
C SER A 183 13.70 14.52 10.80
N TRP A 184 12.74 14.10 11.63
CA TRP A 184 11.61 13.30 11.18
C TRP A 184 10.61 14.18 10.42
N GLY A 185 9.91 13.63 9.42
CA GLY A 185 8.88 14.33 8.65
C GLY A 185 7.87 15.12 9.50
N THR A 186 7.19 16.10 8.91
CA THR A 186 6.48 17.14 9.69
C THR A 186 5.01 16.84 9.95
N GLN A 187 4.36 15.96 9.18
CA GLN A 187 2.92 15.71 9.27
C GLN A 187 2.56 14.24 9.03
N PRO A 188 1.49 13.73 9.70
CA PRO A 188 0.92 12.42 9.40
C PRO A 188 0.35 12.33 7.97
N PRO A 189 0.08 11.10 7.47
CA PRO A 189 -0.56 10.89 6.17
C PRO A 189 -1.93 11.58 6.07
N GLU A 190 -2.26 12.04 4.86
CA GLU A 190 -3.48 12.82 4.58
C GLU A 190 -4.76 12.07 4.95
N ASP A 191 -4.84 10.76 4.67
CA ASP A 191 -5.93 9.86 5.10
C ASP A 191 -6.26 10.01 6.59
N ILE A 192 -5.24 9.91 7.44
CA ILE A 192 -5.39 9.95 8.90
C ILE A 192 -5.77 11.35 9.36
N VAL A 193 -5.16 12.39 8.76
CA VAL A 193 -5.51 13.78 9.05
C VAL A 193 -6.97 14.02 8.70
N ARG A 194 -7.42 13.57 7.53
CA ARG A 194 -8.80 13.75 7.07
C ARG A 194 -9.81 13.02 7.95
N LEU A 195 -9.51 11.80 8.39
CA LEU A 195 -10.34 11.07 9.34
C LEU A 195 -10.43 11.79 10.69
N SER A 196 -9.32 12.38 11.14
CA SER A 196 -9.27 13.18 12.37
C SER A 196 -10.15 14.42 12.27
N GLU A 197 -10.06 15.16 11.17
CA GLU A 197 -10.89 16.35 10.91
C GLU A 197 -12.39 16.01 10.82
N LEU A 198 -12.73 14.92 10.13
CA LEU A 198 -14.14 14.53 9.93
C LEU A 198 -14.81 14.04 11.22
N THR A 199 -14.07 13.40 12.12
CA THR A 199 -14.64 12.75 13.30
C THR A 199 -14.35 13.46 14.62
N GLY A 200 -13.41 14.41 14.62
CA GLY A 200 -12.91 15.07 15.84
C GLY A 200 -11.99 14.21 16.70
N PHE A 201 -11.78 12.92 16.36
CA PHE A 201 -10.86 12.07 17.09
C PHE A 201 -9.39 12.35 16.71
N PRO A 202 -8.44 12.31 17.65
CA PRO A 202 -7.02 12.49 17.35
C PRO A 202 -6.48 11.50 16.32
N THR A 203 -5.57 11.97 15.47
CA THR A 203 -4.80 11.16 14.50
C THR A 203 -4.18 9.88 15.11
N LEU A 204 -3.76 9.91 16.38
CA LEU A 204 -3.26 8.73 17.11
C LEU A 204 -4.30 7.60 17.23
N ILE A 205 -5.58 7.94 17.45
CA ILE A 205 -6.66 6.95 17.56
C ILE A 205 -6.86 6.28 16.21
N TRP A 206 -6.96 7.06 15.12
CA TRP A 206 -7.11 6.52 13.77
C TRP A 206 -5.91 5.69 13.32
N GLY A 207 -4.68 6.14 13.64
CA GLY A 207 -3.47 5.36 13.42
C GLY A 207 -3.50 4.04 14.16
N GLY A 208 -3.91 4.03 15.43
CA GLY A 208 -4.06 2.82 16.23
C GLY A 208 -5.12 1.86 15.69
N ILE A 209 -6.29 2.37 15.27
CA ILE A 209 -7.36 1.57 14.67
C ILE A 209 -6.87 0.86 13.40
N TRP A 210 -6.30 1.61 12.45
CA TRP A 210 -5.86 1.03 11.17
C TRP A 210 -4.64 0.11 11.32
N LEU A 211 -3.75 0.40 12.27
CA LEU A 211 -2.68 -0.51 12.64
C LEU A 211 -3.24 -1.84 13.18
N ALA A 212 -4.21 -1.78 14.10
CA ALA A 212 -4.85 -2.98 14.65
C ALA A 212 -5.55 -3.79 13.56
N ILE A 213 -6.33 -3.15 12.68
CA ILE A 213 -7.00 -3.81 11.55
C ILE A 213 -5.98 -4.52 10.65
N THR A 214 -4.86 -3.85 10.33
CA THR A 214 -3.83 -4.43 9.45
C THR A 214 -3.11 -5.58 10.12
N VAL A 215 -2.74 -5.46 11.40
CA VAL A 215 -2.11 -6.54 12.17
C VAL A 215 -3.03 -7.75 12.26
N VAL A 216 -4.32 -7.56 12.55
CA VAL A 216 -5.30 -8.66 12.58
C VAL A 216 -5.43 -9.30 11.20
N SER A 217 -5.52 -8.50 10.13
CA SER A 217 -5.65 -9.00 8.76
C SER A 217 -4.44 -9.83 8.34
N VAL A 218 -3.22 -9.35 8.63
CA VAL A 218 -1.96 -10.08 8.38
C VAL A 218 -1.91 -11.35 9.22
N ASN A 219 -2.30 -11.33 10.49
CA ASN A 219 -2.32 -12.53 11.32
C ASN A 219 -3.30 -13.58 10.80
N ILE A 220 -4.51 -13.18 10.41
CA ILE A 220 -5.50 -14.07 9.78
C ILE A 220 -4.93 -14.68 8.51
N LEU A 221 -4.24 -13.88 7.68
CA LEU A 221 -3.55 -14.35 6.48
C LEU A 221 -2.45 -15.39 6.83
N LEU A 222 -1.57 -15.09 7.78
CA LEU A 222 -0.50 -16.00 8.18
C LEU A 222 -1.04 -17.33 8.74
N ILE A 223 -2.09 -17.29 9.56
CA ILE A 223 -2.68 -18.46 10.19
C ILE A 223 -3.55 -19.25 9.21
N LYS A 224 -4.57 -18.63 8.63
CA LYS A 224 -5.57 -19.36 7.81
C LYS A 224 -5.12 -19.59 6.38
N VAL A 225 -4.39 -18.63 5.81
CA VAL A 225 -4.04 -18.67 4.39
C VAL A 225 -2.72 -19.41 4.18
N ILE A 226 -1.73 -19.20 5.03
CA ILE A 226 -0.38 -19.75 4.83
C ILE A 226 -0.11 -21.03 5.63
N SER A 227 -0.66 -21.18 6.84
CA SER A 227 -0.37 -22.34 7.70
C SER A 227 -1.08 -23.64 7.33
N LYS A 228 -2.14 -23.61 6.50
CA LYS A 228 -2.86 -24.82 6.03
C LYS A 228 -2.15 -25.57 4.88
N LYS A 229 -0.85 -25.39 4.71
CA LYS A 229 0.03 -26.10 3.75
C LYS A 229 1.37 -26.40 4.40
#